data_AF-A0A1Y2H0D4-F1
#
_entry.id   AF-A0A1Y2H0D4-F1
#
_cell.length_a   1.000
_cell.length_b   1.000
_cell.length_c   1.000
_cell.angle_alpha   90.00
_cell.angle_beta   90.00
_cell.angle_gamma   90.00
#
_symmetry.space_group_name_H-M   'P 1'
#
loop_
_entity.id
_entity.type
_entity.pdbx_description
1 polymer ?
#
loop_
_entity_poly.entity_id
_entity_poly.type
_entity_poly.pdbx_seq_one_letter_code
_entity_poly.pdbx_strand_id
1 'polypeptide(L)' 'HQEMAAQTSGFHVPVAHTNKGHAMLSKMGWKAGTGLGVAGQGVVEPIQLMVTDRKAGLGSKALQTQGDAASRTPETPG' A
#
# COMPACT_ATOMS: atom_id res chain seq x y z
N HIS A 1 25.90 -8.86 15.83
CA HIS A 1 24.45 -8.93 16.04
C HIS A 1 23.80 -8.04 15.00
N GLN A 2 23.10 -8.62 14.03
CA GLN A 2 22.62 -7.94 12.83
C GLN A 2 21.25 -7.29 13.03
N GLU A 3 21.12 -6.10 12.45
CA GLU A 3 20.05 -5.10 12.52
C GLU A 3 18.73 -5.57 11.91
N MET A 4 17.61 -5.34 12.61
CA MET A 4 16.26 -5.58 12.10
C MET A 4 15.83 -4.38 11.24
N ALA A 5 16.24 -4.35 9.97
CA ALA A 5 15.74 -3.38 9.00
C ALA A 5 14.27 -3.72 8.65
N ALA A 6 13.34 -2.86 9.06
CA ALA A 6 11.93 -2.96 8.73
C ALA A 6 11.73 -2.82 7.21
N GLN A 7 11.17 -3.84 6.57
CA GLN A 7 10.85 -3.88 5.15
C GLN A 7 9.53 -3.10 4.90
N THR A 8 9.63 -1.83 4.52
CA THR A 8 8.47 -0.94 4.30
C THR A 8 8.14 -0.67 2.82
N SER A 9 8.82 -1.33 1.89
CA SER A 9 8.77 -1.01 0.45
C SER A 9 7.58 -1.58 -0.32
N GLY A 10 6.67 -2.34 0.32
CA GLY A 10 5.61 -3.09 -0.38
C GLY A 10 4.27 -2.37 -0.57
N PHE A 11 3.98 -1.31 0.19
CA PHE A 11 2.63 -0.74 0.26
C PHE A 11 2.38 0.38 -0.76
N HIS A 12 3.44 1.07 -1.20
CA HIS A 12 3.35 2.20 -2.12
C HIS A 12 3.70 1.86 -3.57
N VAL A 13 4.14 0.62 -3.84
CA VAL A 13 4.50 0.20 -5.20
C VAL A 13 3.26 -0.37 -5.88
N PRO A 14 2.77 0.25 -6.99
CA PRO A 14 1.66 -0.30 -7.74
C PRO A 14 1.97 -1.72 -8.23
N VAL A 15 0.93 -2.55 -8.33
CA VAL A 15 1.11 -3.93 -8.82
C VAL A 15 1.66 -3.91 -10.24
N ALA A 16 2.88 -4.41 -10.40
CA ALA A 16 3.58 -4.42 -11.68
C ALA A 16 2.79 -5.16 -12.77
N HIS A 17 2.90 -4.70 -14.02
CA HIS A 17 2.24 -5.33 -15.17
C HIS A 17 2.72 -6.76 -15.44
N THR A 18 3.94 -7.10 -15.00
CA THR A 18 4.49 -8.47 -15.08
C THR A 18 3.85 -9.43 -14.07
N ASN A 19 3.09 -8.90 -13.10
CA ASN A 19 2.37 -9.71 -12.13
C ASN A 19 1.18 -10.41 -12.78
N LYS A 20 1.05 -11.72 -12.56
CA LYS A 20 -0.05 -12.52 -13.13
C LYS A 20 -1.43 -12.05 -12.66
N GLY A 21 -1.54 -11.62 -11.41
CA GLY A 21 -2.77 -11.04 -10.84
C GLY A 21 -3.21 -9.76 -11.55
N HIS A 22 -2.26 -8.87 -11.88
CA HIS A 22 -2.53 -7.67 -12.67
C HIS A 22 -3.18 -8.02 -14.02
N ALA A 23 -2.59 -8.98 -14.73
CA ALA A 23 -3.11 -9.43 -16.03
C ALA A 23 -4.50 -10.07 -15.92
N MET A 24 -4.75 -10.85 -14.87
CA MET A 24 -6.06 -11.46 -14.62
C MET A 24 -7.13 -10.40 -14.33
N LEU A 25 -6.85 -9.46 -13.43
CA LEU A 25 -7.77 -8.38 -13.08
C LEU A 25 -8.10 -7.51 -14.31
N SER A 26 -7.08 -7.16 -15.10
CA SER A 26 -7.26 -6.37 -16.33
C SER A 26 -8.17 -7.06 -17.34
N LYS A 27 -8.04 -8.38 -17.52
CA LYS A 27 -8.93 -9.16 -18.39
C LYS A 27 -10.38 -9.21 -17.90
N MET A 28 -10.59 -9.06 -16.59
CA MET A 28 -11.91 -8.95 -15.97
C MET A 28 -12.46 -7.52 -15.97
N GLY A 29 -11.77 -6.57 -16.62
CA GLY A 29 -12.22 -5.17 -16.78
C GLY A 29 -11.77 -4.23 -15.67
N TRP A 30 -10.98 -4.69 -14.70
CA TRP A 30 -10.37 -3.82 -13.69
C TRP A 30 -9.24 -2.97 -14.30
N LYS A 31 -9.04 -1.76 -13.78
CA LYS A 31 -8.00 -0.83 -14.24
C LYS A 31 -7.05 -0.49 -13.09
N ALA A 32 -5.75 -0.42 -13.37
CA ALA A 32 -4.77 -0.01 -12.38
C ALA A 32 -5.13 1.35 -11.76
N GLY A 33 -5.01 1.45 -10.44
CA GLY A 33 -5.39 2.66 -9.67
C GLY A 33 -6.89 2.82 -9.41
N THR A 34 -7.73 1.84 -9.77
CA THR A 34 -9.18 1.87 -9.48
C THR A 34 -9.56 0.84 -8.42
N GLY A 35 -10.63 1.13 -7.68
CA GLY A 35 -11.19 0.20 -6.71
C GLY A 35 -11.90 -0.97 -7.40
N LEU A 36 -12.11 -2.05 -6.66
CA LEU A 36 -12.90 -3.19 -7.14
C LEU A 36 -14.41 -2.95 -6.97
N GLY A 37 -15.24 -3.70 -7.71
CA GLY A 37 -16.70 -3.59 -7.68
C GLY A 37 -17.28 -2.83 -8.87
N VAL A 38 -18.61 -2.90 -9.05
CA VAL A 38 -19.31 -2.40 -10.24
C VAL A 38 -19.06 -0.91 -10.49
N ALA A 39 -18.96 -0.11 -9.43
CA ALA A 39 -18.69 1.32 -9.49
C ALA A 39 -17.27 1.69 -9.07
N GLY A 40 -16.37 0.70 -8.92
CA GLY A 40 -15.02 0.90 -8.40
C GLY A 40 -14.96 1.37 -6.94
N GLN A 41 -15.97 1.04 -6.14
CA GLN A 41 -16.15 1.50 -4.77
C GLN A 41 -15.25 0.81 -3.73
N GLY A 42 -14.56 -0.26 -4.13
CA GLY A 42 -13.61 -0.96 -3.28
C GLY A 42 -12.39 -0.10 -2.94
N VAL A 43 -11.70 -0.44 -1.85
CA VAL A 43 -10.53 0.29 -1.39
C VAL A 43 -9.41 0.19 -2.44
N VAL A 44 -8.85 1.34 -2.81
CA VAL A 44 -7.73 1.45 -3.77
C VAL A 44 -6.39 1.22 -3.08
N GLU A 45 -6.21 1.87 -1.93
CA GLU A 45 -4.97 1.80 -1.16
C GLU A 45 -4.97 0.59 -0.21
N PRO A 46 -3.81 -0.02 0.06
CA PRO A 46 -3.72 -1.09 1.06
C PRO A 46 -4.20 -0.63 2.43
N ILE A 47 -4.93 -1.50 3.15
CA ILE A 47 -5.30 -1.25 4.53
C ILE A 47 -4.04 -1.25 5.40
N GLN A 48 -3.81 -0.16 6.12
CA GLN A 48 -2.66 -0.05 7.00
C GLN A 48 -2.79 -0.98 8.21
N LEU A 49 -1.75 -1.78 8.45
CA LEU A 49 -1.67 -2.64 9.62
C LEU A 49 -0.89 -1.94 10.73
N MET A 50 -1.53 -1.77 11.88
CA MET A 50 -0.86 -1.31 13.10
C MET A 50 -0.28 -2.52 13.84
N VAL A 51 1.03 -2.70 13.77
CA VAL A 51 1.72 -3.77 14.50
C VAL A 51 1.94 -3.30 15.94
N THR A 52 1.34 -4.01 16.89
CA THR A 52 1.60 -3.81 18.32
C THR A 52 2.72 -4.73 18.80
N ASP A 53 3.50 -4.29 19.77
CA ASP A 53 4.47 -5.15 20.43
C ASP A 53 3.76 -6.32 21.12
N ARG A 54 4.34 -7.52 21.04
CA ARG A 54 3.67 -8.79 21.43
C ARG A 54 3.05 -8.81 22.83
N LYS A 55 3.53 -7.97 23.75
CA LYS A 55 3.08 -7.90 25.15
C LYS A 55 2.37 -6.59 25.50
N ALA A 56 2.17 -5.70 24.53
CA ALA A 56 1.59 -4.40 24.78
C ALA A 56 0.05 -4.53 24.89
N GLY A 57 -0.51 -3.92 25.93
CA GLY A 57 -1.95 -3.98 26.21
C GLY A 57 -2.77 -3.12 25.24
N LEU A 58 -4.08 -3.39 25.15
CA LEU A 58 -5.00 -2.59 24.35
C LEU A 58 -4.93 -1.10 24.78
N GLY A 59 -4.68 -0.20 23.84
CA GLY A 59 -4.49 1.24 24.11
C GLY A 59 -3.04 1.69 24.28
N SER A 60 -2.06 0.76 24.28
CA SER A 60 -0.65 1.14 24.17
C SER A 60 -0.37 1.80 22.82
N LYS A 61 0.38 2.90 22.81
CA LYS A 61 0.81 3.56 21.56
C LYS A 61 1.64 2.56 20.75
N ALA A 62 1.14 2.11 19.60
CA ALA A 62 1.99 1.38 18.68
C ALA A 62 3.11 2.30 18.19
N LEU A 63 4.27 1.71 17.92
CA LEU A 63 5.33 2.40 17.20
C LEU A 63 4.77 2.72 15.81
N GLN A 64 4.33 3.97 15.61
CA GLN A 64 3.90 4.42 14.30
C GLN A 64 5.15 4.48 13.41
N THR A 65 5.32 3.47 12.56
CA THR A 65 6.16 3.60 11.38
C THR A 65 5.40 4.51 10.42
N GLN A 66 5.60 5.81 10.58
CA GLN A 66 5.08 6.85 9.69
C GLN A 66 5.85 6.79 8.36
N GLY A 67 5.14 6.51 7.28
CA GLY A 67 5.61 6.65 5.90
C GLY A 67 5.08 7.94 5.28
N ASP A 68 5.43 9.09 5.84
CA ASP A 68 5.12 10.41 5.28
C ASP A 68 6.27 10.86 4.35
N ALA A 69 6.16 10.63 3.03
CA ALA A 69 6.97 11.35 2.03
C ALA A 69 6.52 11.08 0.58
N ALA A 70 5.43 11.67 0.09
CA ALA A 70 5.24 11.86 -1.37
C ALA A 70 4.20 12.94 -1.76
N SER A 71 3.98 13.98 -0.94
CA SER A 71 3.33 15.20 -1.43
C SER A 71 4.40 16.09 -2.07
N ARG A 72 4.82 15.77 -3.30
CA ARG A 72 5.49 16.70 -4.23
C ARG A 72 5.31 16.16 -5.66
N THR A 73 4.26 16.61 -6.32
CA THR A 73 4.02 16.46 -7.76
C THR A 73 5.09 17.23 -8.55
N PRO A 74 5.76 16.65 -9.56
CA PRO A 74 6.41 17.43 -10.60
C PRO A 74 5.38 17.71 -11.70
N GLU A 75 4.96 18.95 -11.81
CA GLU A 75 4.19 19.49 -12.93
C GLU A 75 5.13 19.90 -14.09
N THR A 76 5.10 19.22 -15.23
CA THR A 76 5.67 19.66 -16.53
C THR A 76 5.10 18.75 -17.64
N PRO A 77 4.74 19.19 -18.87
CA PRO A 77 5.59 20.07 -19.68
C PRO A 77 4.94 21.15 -20.58
N GLY A 78 5.71 22.21 -20.80
CA GLY A 78 5.72 23.08 -21.98
C GLY A 78 7.15 23.20 -22.48
#